data_AF-A0A2T0GYD3-F1
#
_entry.id   AF-A0A2T0GYD3-F1
#
_cell.length_a   1.000
_cell.length_b   1.000
_cell.length_c   1.000
_cell.angle_alpha   90.00
_cell.angle_beta   90.00
_cell.angle_gamma   90.00
#
_symmetry.space_group_name_H-M   'P 1'
#
loop_
_entity.id
_entity.type
_entity.pdbx_description
1 polymer ?
#
loop_
_entity_poly.entity_id
_entity_poly.type
_entity_poly.pdbx_seq_one_letter_code
_entity_poly.pdbx_strand_id
1 'polypeptide(L)'
;MRTVIARTPLPAWRTALAALGLGTAGVLLVISPFDLPCVFAALGWDGPMCGGTRMLAALLRGHPVRAVEYNAFAALVLLPSAVALLVAGARYETGRAWRLWPSGAAGTVAAALMGGGLLLWTVLRNLPVEPFTTLAV
;
A
#
# COMPACT_ATOMS: atom_id res chain seq x y z
N MET A 1 -25.93 24.57 -17.09
CA MET A 1 -26.57 23.28 -16.73
C MET A 1 -25.50 22.33 -16.18
N ARG A 2 -25.47 22.10 -14.86
CA ARG A 2 -24.60 21.09 -14.24
C ARG A 2 -25.26 19.73 -14.44
N THR A 3 -24.71 18.88 -15.29
CA THR A 3 -25.12 17.48 -15.40
C THR A 3 -24.82 16.80 -14.07
N VAL A 4 -25.87 16.49 -13.30
CA VAL A 4 -25.78 15.64 -12.12
C VAL A 4 -25.47 14.24 -12.64
N ILE A 5 -24.19 13.85 -12.58
CA ILE A 5 -23.77 12.49 -12.89
C ILE A 5 -24.41 11.59 -11.85
N ALA A 6 -25.46 10.86 -12.23
CA ALA A 6 -26.06 9.82 -11.42
C ALA A 6 -24.99 8.76 -11.15
N ARG A 7 -24.38 8.79 -9.96
CA ARG A 7 -23.47 7.73 -9.51
C ARG A 7 -24.33 6.50 -9.26
N THR A 8 -24.20 5.49 -10.09
CA THR A 8 -24.75 4.17 -9.77
C THR A 8 -24.15 3.73 -8.44
N PRO A 9 -24.97 3.31 -7.46
CA PRO A 9 -24.46 2.88 -6.18
C PRO A 9 -23.53 1.69 -6.43
N LEU A 10 -22.30 1.79 -5.92
CA LEU A 10 -21.39 0.64 -5.93
C LEU A 10 -22.08 -0.49 -5.16
N PRO A 11 -22.08 -1.73 -5.67
CA PRO A 11 -22.70 -2.85 -4.97
C PRO A 11 -22.05 -3.02 -3.58
N ALA A 12 -22.87 -3.31 -2.57
CA ALA A 12 -22.50 -3.25 -1.16
C ALA A 12 -21.27 -4.10 -0.77
N TRP A 13 -20.98 -5.17 -1.52
CA TRP A 13 -19.77 -5.97 -1.31
C TRP A 13 -18.48 -5.23 -1.69
N ARG A 14 -18.50 -4.34 -2.70
CA ARG A 14 -17.32 -3.55 -3.09
C ARG A 14 -17.01 -2.48 -2.06
N THR A 15 -18.03 -1.84 -1.50
CA THR A 15 -17.86 -0.87 -0.42
C THR A 15 -17.38 -1.57 0.85
N ALA A 16 -17.91 -2.76 1.17
CA ALA A 16 -17.43 -3.57 2.29
C ALA A 16 -15.96 -4.00 2.13
N LEU A 17 -15.55 -4.46 0.94
CA LEU A 17 -14.15 -4.83 0.67
C LEU A 17 -13.20 -3.62 0.74
N ALA A 18 -13.61 -2.46 0.20
CA ALA A 18 -12.82 -1.24 0.29
C ALA A 18 -12.67 -0.78 1.75
N ALA A 19 -13.75 -0.80 2.53
CA ALA A 19 -13.72 -0.48 3.95
C ALA A 19 -12.86 -1.46 4.76
N LEU A 20 -12.94 -2.77 4.45
CA LEU A 20 -12.10 -3.79 5.06
C LEU A 20 -10.62 -3.60 4.70
N GLY A 21 -10.31 -3.28 3.44
CA GLY A 21 -8.95 -3.00 2.99
C GLY A 21 -8.35 -1.75 3.64
N LEU A 22 -9.13 -0.67 3.72
CA LEU A 22 -8.74 0.56 4.44
C LEU A 22 -8.60 0.32 5.94
N GLY A 23 -9.50 -0.46 6.54
CA GLY A 23 -9.47 -0.82 7.96
C GLY A 23 -8.24 -1.67 8.30
N THR A 24 -7.94 -2.69 7.50
CA THR A 24 -6.74 -3.52 7.68
C THR A 24 -5.47 -2.72 7.46
N ALA A 25 -5.39 -1.87 6.43
CA ALA A 25 -4.27 -0.96 6.23
C ALA A 25 -4.09 0.00 7.42
N GLY A 26 -5.18 0.59 7.93
CA GLY A 26 -5.16 1.46 9.10
C GLY A 26 -4.69 0.75 10.37
N VAL A 27 -5.21 -0.44 10.65
CA VAL A 27 -4.78 -1.27 11.80
C VAL A 27 -3.30 -1.61 11.70
N LEU A 28 -2.82 -2.04 10.52
CA LEU A 28 -1.41 -2.37 10.34
C LEU A 28 -0.49 -1.15 10.45
N LEU A 29 -0.96 0.04 10.04
CA LEU A 29 -0.25 1.31 10.23
C LEU A 29 -0.21 1.77 11.69
N VAL A 30 -1.24 1.48 12.49
CA VAL A 30 -1.27 1.80 13.93
C VAL A 30 -0.43 0.83 14.75
N ILE A 31 -0.37 -0.46 14.37
CA ILE A 31 0.47 -1.45 15.06
C ILE A 31 1.96 -1.18 14.83
N SER A 32 2.34 -0.62 13.68
CA SER A 32 3.75 -0.57 13.28
C SER A 32 4.65 0.51 13.92
N PRO A 33 4.18 1.67 14.44
CA PRO A 33 5.04 2.64 15.13
C PRO A 33 5.21 2.39 16.63
N PHE A 34 4.44 1.48 17.22
CA PHE A 34 4.63 1.04 18.61
C PHE A 34 5.36 -0.30 18.55
N ASP A 35 6.40 -0.52 19.36
CA ASP A 35 7.13 -1.79 19.51
C ASP A 35 6.26 -2.90 20.12
N LEU A 36 5.01 -3.01 19.69
CA LEU A 36 4.12 -4.11 20.01
C LEU A 36 4.65 -5.35 19.30
N PRO A 37 4.82 -6.49 19.99
CA PRO A 37 5.29 -7.71 19.38
C PRO A 37 4.29 -8.13 18.30
N CYS A 38 4.62 -7.89 17.04
CA CYS A 38 3.74 -8.27 15.95
C CYS A 38 3.73 -9.80 15.86
N VAL A 39 2.55 -10.39 15.63
CA VAL A 39 2.40 -11.86 15.56
C VAL A 39 3.34 -12.47 14.52
N PHE A 40 3.61 -11.73 13.43
CA PHE A 40 4.57 -12.14 12.42
C PHE A 40 6.00 -12.22 12.97
N ALA A 41 6.47 -11.21 13.71
CA ALA A 41 7.78 -11.22 14.34
C ALA A 41 7.91 -12.33 15.38
N ALA A 42 6.84 -12.64 16.12
CA ALA A 42 6.81 -13.78 17.03
C ALA A 42 6.94 -15.13 16.30
N LEU A 43 6.51 -15.21 15.04
CA LEU A 43 6.68 -16.36 14.16
C LEU A 43 8.00 -16.33 13.37
N GLY A 44 8.86 -15.34 13.60
CA GLY A 44 10.11 -15.14 12.86
C GLY A 44 9.91 -14.63 11.42
N TRP A 45 8.73 -14.09 11.10
CA TRP A 45 8.37 -13.56 9.80
C TRP A 45 8.37 -12.03 9.78
N ASP A 46 8.78 -11.46 8.66
CA ASP A 46 8.56 -10.05 8.39
C ASP A 46 7.08 -9.83 8.05
N GLY A 47 6.35 -9.19 8.95
CA GLY A 47 4.96 -8.82 8.72
C GLY A 47 4.80 -7.88 7.52
N PRO A 48 3.60 -7.83 6.90
CA PRO A 48 3.37 -7.13 5.64
C PRO A 48 3.70 -5.62 5.70
N MET A 49 3.68 -5.01 6.89
CA MET A 49 3.97 -3.59 7.11
C MET A 49 5.28 -3.31 7.86
N CYS A 50 5.96 -4.34 8.40
CA CYS A 50 7.18 -4.16 9.19
C CYS A 50 8.36 -3.63 8.35
N GLY A 51 8.53 -4.16 7.13
CA GLY A 51 9.50 -3.62 6.18
C GLY A 51 9.15 -2.21 5.70
N GLY A 52 7.85 -1.89 5.62
CA GLY A 52 7.37 -0.57 5.20
C GLY A 52 7.71 0.54 6.21
N THR A 53 7.64 0.26 7.51
CA THR A 53 8.03 1.23 8.54
C THR A 53 9.53 1.40 8.66
N ARG A 54 10.33 0.33 8.56
CA ARG A 54 11.80 0.44 8.45
C ARG A 54 12.22 1.25 7.22
N MET A 55 11.57 1.00 6.07
CA MET A 55 11.74 1.77 4.84
C MET A 55 11.43 3.26 5.06
N LEU A 56 10.27 3.61 5.61
CA LEU A 56 9.91 5.00 5.88
C LEU A 56 10.90 5.66 6.86
N ALA A 57 11.29 4.96 7.91
CA ALA A 57 12.25 5.46 8.89
C ALA A 57 13.64 5.68 8.26
N ALA A 58 14.06 4.85 7.29
CA ALA A 58 15.29 5.06 6.53
C ALA A 58 15.19 6.29 5.60
N LEU A 59 14.05 6.47 4.91
CA LEU A 59 13.80 7.65 4.07
C LEU A 59 13.81 8.95 4.89
N LEU A 60 13.17 8.96 6.06
CA LEU A 60 13.14 10.12 6.94
C LEU A 60 14.52 10.50 7.48
N ARG A 61 15.44 9.53 7.58
CA ARG A 61 16.85 9.77 7.95
C ARG A 61 17.75 10.10 6.75
N GLY A 62 17.21 10.17 5.54
CA GLY A 62 17.98 10.47 4.33
C GLY A 62 18.78 9.29 3.77
N HIS A 63 18.38 8.05 4.05
CA HIS A 63 19.05 6.83 3.56
C HIS A 63 18.18 6.10 2.50
N PRO A 64 18.11 6.59 1.25
CA PRO A 64 17.23 6.04 0.23
C PRO A 64 17.61 4.61 -0.21
N VAL A 65 18.92 4.30 -0.26
CA VAL A 65 19.39 2.95 -0.64
C VAL A 65 18.92 1.92 0.39
N ARG A 66 19.12 2.20 1.68
CA ARG A 66 18.61 1.34 2.78
C ARG A 66 17.11 1.19 2.77
N ALA A 67 16.36 2.22 2.35
CA ALA A 67 14.91 2.11 2.26
C ALA A 67 14.46 1.04 1.26
N VAL A 68 15.15 0.97 0.10
CA VAL A 68 14.87 -0.06 -0.93
C VAL A 68 15.21 -1.45 -0.41
N GLU A 69 16.30 -1.59 0.35
CA GLU A 69 16.68 -2.87 0.98
C GLU A 69 15.59 -3.38 1.94
N TYR A 70 14.98 -2.51 2.75
CA TYR A 70 13.91 -2.92 3.67
C TYR A 70 12.61 -3.31 2.98
N ASN A 71 12.23 -2.63 1.90
CA ASN A 71 11.02 -2.95 1.14
C ASN A 71 11.02 -2.32 -0.26
N ALA A 72 11.61 -3.01 -1.25
CA ALA A 72 11.70 -2.49 -2.61
C ALA A 72 10.32 -2.24 -3.24
N PHE A 73 9.36 -3.16 -3.06
CA PHE A 73 8.01 -2.98 -3.60
C PHE A 73 7.31 -1.74 -3.01
N ALA A 74 7.38 -1.56 -1.70
CA ALA A 74 6.80 -0.39 -1.06
C ALA A 74 7.51 0.90 -1.48
N ALA A 75 8.84 0.89 -1.55
CA ALA A 75 9.64 2.07 -1.87
C ALA A 75 9.43 2.53 -3.32
N LEU A 76 9.37 1.58 -4.27
CA LEU A 76 9.36 1.88 -5.70
C LEU A 76 7.95 1.93 -6.29
N VAL A 77 6.96 1.27 -5.68
CA VAL A 77 5.60 1.17 -6.23
C VAL A 77 4.59 1.82 -5.31
N LEU A 78 4.48 1.36 -4.06
CA LEU A 78 3.40 1.82 -3.18
C LEU A 78 3.56 3.28 -2.76
N LEU A 79 4.78 3.70 -2.40
CA LEU A 79 5.04 5.06 -1.95
C LEU A 79 4.82 6.09 -3.06
N PRO A 80 5.37 5.95 -4.29
CA PRO A 80 5.05 6.84 -5.39
C PRO A 80 3.56 6.85 -5.75
N SER A 81 2.90 5.68 -5.71
CA SER A 81 1.46 5.60 -5.96
C SER A 81 0.66 6.35 -4.90
N ALA A 82 1.02 6.21 -3.62
CA ALA A 82 0.40 6.93 -2.51
C ALA A 82 0.58 8.44 -2.65
N VAL A 83 1.79 8.89 -3.00
CA VAL A 83 2.07 10.32 -3.28
C VAL A 83 1.23 10.81 -4.46
N ALA A 84 1.14 10.05 -5.55
CA ALA A 84 0.32 10.40 -6.71
C ALA A 84 -1.17 10.52 -6.34
N LEU A 85 -1.68 9.64 -5.48
CA LEU A 85 -3.06 9.71 -4.98
C LEU A 85 -3.30 10.91 -4.08
N LEU A 86 -2.36 11.25 -3.20
CA LEU A 86 -2.45 12.44 -2.37
C LEU A 86 -2.46 13.72 -3.23
N VAL A 87 -1.60 13.79 -4.25
CA VAL A 87 -1.58 14.91 -5.21
C VAL A 87 -2.88 14.98 -6.01
N ALA A 88 -3.39 13.83 -6.49
CA ALA A 88 -4.68 13.78 -7.18
C ALA A 88 -5.82 14.22 -6.25
N GLY A 89 -5.78 13.84 -4.97
CA GLY A 89 -6.65 14.29 -3.89
C GLY A 89 -6.67 15.80 -3.76
N ALA A 90 -5.50 16.40 -3.53
CA ALA A 90 -5.37 17.85 -3.44
C ALA A 90 -5.87 18.58 -4.70
N ARG A 91 -5.62 18.02 -5.89
CA ARG A 91 -6.14 18.57 -7.14
C ARG A 91 -7.66 18.44 -7.25
N TYR A 92 -8.23 17.34 -6.78
CA TYR A 92 -9.68 17.12 -6.77
C TYR A 92 -10.38 18.12 -5.84
N GLU A 93 -9.87 18.28 -4.62
CA GLU A 93 -10.40 19.24 -3.65
C GLU A 93 -10.27 20.70 -4.13
N THR A 94 -9.22 21.02 -4.88
CA THR A 94 -9.04 22.35 -5.48
C THR A 94 -9.75 22.53 -6.83
N GLY A 95 -10.56 21.55 -7.28
CA GLY A 95 -11.28 21.59 -8.55
C GLY A 95 -10.39 21.49 -9.80
N ARG A 96 -9.10 21.20 -9.64
CA ARG A 96 -8.11 21.03 -10.71
C ARG A 96 -8.05 19.60 -11.26
N ALA A 97 -8.75 18.66 -10.63
CA ALA A 97 -8.93 17.31 -11.13
C ALA A 97 -10.37 16.86 -10.93
N TRP A 98 -10.83 15.96 -11.79
CA TRP A 98 -12.16 15.35 -11.74
C TRP A 98 -12.12 13.89 -11.33
N ARG A 99 -10.91 13.35 -11.04
CA ARG A 99 -10.71 11.93 -10.76
C ARG A 99 -9.46 11.64 -9.93
N LEU A 100 -9.60 10.73 -8.97
CA LEU A 100 -8.54 10.28 -8.06
C LEU A 100 -7.85 8.99 -8.52
N TRP A 101 -8.59 8.12 -9.21
CA TRP A 101 -8.17 6.77 -9.58
C TRP A 101 -8.67 6.43 -10.98
N PRO A 102 -7.99 5.60 -11.81
CA PRO A 102 -8.49 5.15 -13.13
C PRO A 102 -9.89 4.48 -13.09
N SER A 103 -10.64 4.50 -14.19
CA SER A 103 -12.04 4.02 -14.26
C SER A 103 -12.13 2.64 -14.84
N GLY A 104 -13.22 1.95 -14.55
CA GLY A 104 -13.55 0.68 -15.18
C GLY A 104 -12.46 -0.36 -14.98
N ALA A 105 -12.18 -1.11 -16.04
CA ALA A 105 -11.19 -2.18 -16.02
C ALA A 105 -9.79 -1.70 -15.60
N ALA A 106 -9.34 -0.53 -16.08
CA ALA A 106 -8.02 0.00 -15.75
C ALA A 106 -7.86 0.23 -14.24
N GLY A 107 -8.89 0.77 -13.58
CA GLY A 107 -8.86 0.98 -12.14
C GLY A 107 -8.85 -0.32 -11.36
N THR A 108 -9.61 -1.33 -11.82
CA THR A 108 -9.64 -2.66 -11.21
C THR A 108 -8.30 -3.37 -11.37
N VAL A 109 -7.70 -3.34 -12.57
CA VAL A 109 -6.40 -3.96 -12.85
C VAL A 109 -5.30 -3.29 -12.01
N ALA A 110 -5.27 -1.96 -11.95
CA ALA A 110 -4.30 -1.25 -11.12
C ALA A 110 -4.41 -1.65 -9.64
N ALA A 111 -5.63 -1.74 -9.11
CA ALA A 111 -5.86 -2.15 -7.72
C ALA A 111 -5.44 -3.61 -7.48
N ALA A 112 -5.75 -4.51 -8.42
CA ALA A 112 -5.36 -5.92 -8.36
C ALA A 112 -3.84 -6.10 -8.43
N LEU A 113 -3.14 -5.32 -9.27
CA LEU A 113 -1.69 -5.34 -9.37
C LEU A 113 -1.04 -4.81 -8.08
N MET A 114 -1.59 -3.75 -7.47
CA MET A 114 -1.06 -3.24 -6.20
C MET A 114 -1.28 -4.22 -5.05
N GLY A 115 -2.51 -4.72 -4.88
CA GLY A 115 -2.85 -5.67 -3.82
C GLY A 115 -2.15 -7.01 -4.00
N GLY A 116 -2.21 -7.57 -5.20
CA GLY A 116 -1.53 -8.81 -5.57
C GLY A 116 -0.01 -8.70 -5.48
N GLY A 117 0.56 -7.57 -5.92
CA GLY A 117 1.99 -7.31 -5.80
C GLY A 117 2.45 -7.20 -4.35
N LEU A 118 1.67 -6.55 -3.47
CA LEU A 118 1.96 -6.49 -2.03
C LEU A 118 1.94 -7.88 -1.38
N LEU A 119 0.92 -8.68 -1.71
CA LEU A 119 0.83 -10.06 -1.22
C LEU A 119 1.99 -10.91 -1.73
N LEU A 120 2.26 -10.87 -3.04
CA LEU A 120 3.35 -11.60 -3.67
C LEU A 120 4.70 -11.22 -3.04
N TRP A 121 4.97 -9.93 -2.88
CA TRP A 121 6.19 -9.44 -2.23
C TRP A 121 6.32 -9.97 -0.80
N THR A 122 5.24 -9.94 -0.02
CA THR A 122 5.23 -10.44 1.36
C THR A 122 5.52 -11.95 1.41
N VAL A 123 4.99 -12.74 0.46
CA VAL A 123 5.29 -14.17 0.38
C VAL A 123 6.75 -14.39 -0.03
N LEU A 124 7.21 -13.73 -1.10
CA LEU A 124 8.56 -13.92 -1.63
C LEU A 124 9.63 -13.54 -0.60
N ARG A 125 9.49 -12.43 0.13
CA ARG A 125 10.49 -12.00 1.13
C ARG A 125 10.61 -12.93 2.34
N ASN A 126 9.58 -13.74 2.61
CA ASN A 126 9.56 -14.68 3.74
C ASN A 126 9.92 -16.12 3.31
N LEU A 127 10.28 -16.33 2.03
CA LEU A 127 10.57 -17.66 1.51
C LEU A 127 12.00 -18.08 1.86
N PRO A 128 12.22 -19.20 2.59
CA PRO A 128 13.55 -19.62 3.03
C PRO A 128 14.30 -20.40 1.93
N VAL A 129 14.27 -19.91 0.69
CA VAL A 129 14.95 -20.52 -0.45
C VAL A 129 15.73 -19.45 -1.22
N GLU A 130 16.92 -19.78 -1.70
CA GLU A 130 17.69 -18.85 -2.53
C GLU A 130 16.97 -18.59 -3.87
N PRO A 131 17.03 -17.36 -4.43
CA PRO A 131 17.75 -16.18 -3.95
C PRO A 131 16.95 -15.31 -2.95
N PHE A 132 15.74 -15.72 -2.56
CA PHE A 132 14.80 -14.89 -1.81
C PHE A 132 15.21 -14.64 -0.36
N THR A 133 16.12 -15.45 0.18
CA THR A 133 16.77 -15.21 1.48
C THR A 133 17.46 -13.85 1.58
N THR A 134 17.90 -13.28 0.44
CA THR A 134 18.50 -11.93 0.39
C THR A 134 17.51 -10.79 0.62
N LEU A 135 16.19 -11.08 0.56
CA LEU A 135 15.11 -10.10 0.71
C LEU A 135 14.60 -9.98 2.15
N ALA A 136 15.01 -10.90 3.03
CA ALA A 136 14.66 -10.91 4.46
C ALA A 136 15.63 -9.98 5.24
N VAL A 137 15.47 -8.67 5.07
CA VAL A 137 16.28 -7.60 5.71
C VAL A 137 15.40 -6.63 6.48
#